data_AF-D7TUQ8-F1
#
_entry.id   AF-D7TUQ8-F1
#
_cell.length_a   1.000
_cell.length_b   1.000
_cell.length_c   1.000
_cell.angle_alpha   90.00
_cell.angle_beta   90.00
_cell.angle_gamma   90.00
#
_symmetry.space_group_name_H-M   'P 1'
#
loop_
_entity.id
_entity.type
_entity.pdbx_description
1 polymer ?
#
loop_
_entity_poly.entity_id
_entity_poly.type
_entity_poly.pdbx_seq_one_letter_code
_entity_poly.pdbx_strand_id
1 'polypeptide(L)'
;MDKIKGVLTGKKAAPDGQITTEEFTLLRFANELKAARAAGTFKRFVVGRSSEATFADAFGKQEAIIRYLGRFDPSGDNLQTSQKQEAAKNCNCTIADVENALAKFTWAKQAHKKLEKLKEEGKPIPKSMAELQKLMGSTPVDLARSNLAKSGQISRNALCPCGSKKRYKRCCGKD
;
A
#
# COMPACT_ATOMS: atom_id res chain seq x y z
N MET A 1 -14.68 -21.08 22.28
CA MET A 1 -15.77 -20.30 21.65
C MET A 1 -15.55 -18.80 21.89
N ASP A 2 -15.66 -18.00 20.82
CA ASP A 2 -16.04 -16.57 20.78
C ASP A 2 -15.14 -15.38 21.20
N LYS A 3 -13.85 -15.26 20.80
CA LYS A 3 -13.13 -13.96 21.02
C LYS A 3 -12.25 -13.34 19.93
N ILE A 4 -12.09 -13.93 18.73
CA ILE A 4 -11.26 -13.30 17.67
C ILE A 4 -12.13 -12.80 16.50
N LYS A 5 -13.32 -12.28 16.82
CA LYS A 5 -14.29 -11.81 15.83
C LYS A 5 -14.53 -10.29 15.89
N GLY A 6 -13.67 -9.52 16.56
CA GLY A 6 -13.97 -8.12 16.90
C GLY A 6 -12.94 -7.04 16.58
N VAL A 7 -11.69 -7.36 16.23
CA VAL A 7 -10.61 -6.36 16.43
C VAL A 7 -10.37 -5.40 15.26
N LEU A 8 -10.85 -5.67 14.03
CA LEU A 8 -10.56 -4.76 12.90
C LEU A 8 -11.79 -4.25 12.12
N THR A 9 -12.97 -4.87 12.21
CA THR A 9 -14.09 -4.52 11.30
C THR A 9 -15.52 -4.63 11.86
N GLY A 10 -15.76 -5.12 13.08
CA GLY A 10 -17.11 -5.11 13.66
C GLY A 10 -18.20 -5.77 12.78
N LYS A 11 -17.95 -6.94 12.17
CA LYS A 11 -18.94 -8.01 11.94
C LYS A 11 -18.30 -9.27 11.30
N LYS A 12 -18.75 -10.44 11.79
CA LYS A 12 -18.50 -11.85 11.36
C LYS A 12 -19.11 -12.08 9.95
N ALA A 13 -18.72 -13.00 9.06
CA ALA A 13 -18.13 -14.35 9.19
C ALA A 13 -17.57 -14.89 7.84
N ALA A 14 -16.59 -15.81 7.89
CA ALA A 14 -16.42 -17.03 7.07
C ALA A 14 -15.24 -17.88 7.66
N PRO A 15 -15.18 -19.21 7.45
CA PRO A 15 -14.42 -20.16 8.27
C PRO A 15 -12.94 -20.26 7.88
N ASP A 16 -12.18 -20.97 8.73
CA ASP A 16 -10.78 -21.37 8.56
C ASP A 16 -10.35 -21.55 7.09
N GLY A 17 -9.53 -20.61 6.62
CA GLY A 17 -8.73 -20.73 5.43
C GLY A 17 -7.35 -20.22 5.77
N GLN A 18 -6.35 -21.11 5.76
CA GLN A 18 -4.95 -20.73 5.81
C GLN A 18 -4.68 -19.75 4.67
N ILE A 19 -4.37 -18.50 5.00
CA ILE A 19 -3.99 -17.49 4.00
C ILE A 19 -2.54 -17.80 3.61
N THR A 20 -2.36 -18.65 2.60
CA THR A 20 -1.05 -18.98 2.04
C THR A 20 -0.49 -17.76 1.30
N THR A 21 0.82 -17.70 1.12
CA THR A 21 1.52 -16.63 0.39
C THR A 21 1.06 -16.45 -1.07
N GLU A 22 0.36 -17.42 -1.64
CA GLU A 22 -0.26 -17.33 -2.97
C GLU A 22 -1.51 -16.44 -2.99
N GLU A 23 -2.04 -16.07 -1.82
CA GLU A 23 -3.31 -15.39 -1.69
C GLU A 23 -3.16 -13.86 -1.59
N PHE A 24 -1.94 -13.31 -1.48
CA PHE A 24 -1.70 -11.86 -1.39
C PHE A 24 -1.34 -11.24 -2.75
N THR A 25 -2.33 -11.17 -3.64
CA THR A 25 -2.21 -10.62 -5.01
C THR A 25 -2.77 -9.20 -5.11
N LEU A 26 -2.34 -8.45 -6.14
CA LEU A 26 -2.87 -7.12 -6.44
C LEU A 26 -4.40 -7.14 -6.60
N LEU A 27 -4.94 -8.14 -7.29
CA LEU A 27 -6.38 -8.24 -7.54
C LEU A 27 -7.18 -8.48 -6.26
N ARG A 28 -6.68 -9.33 -5.35
CA ARG A 28 -7.33 -9.54 -4.04
C ARG A 28 -7.25 -8.28 -3.19
N PHE A 29 -6.08 -7.64 -3.16
CA PHE A 29 -5.89 -6.38 -2.45
C PHE A 29 -6.83 -5.28 -2.95
N ALA A 30 -7.04 -5.18 -4.28
CA ALA A 30 -8.04 -4.27 -4.84
C ALA A 30 -9.47 -4.59 -4.39
N ASN A 31 -9.84 -5.88 -4.32
CA ASN A 31 -11.16 -6.28 -3.82
C ASN A 31 -11.34 -5.93 -2.32
N GLU A 32 -10.29 -6.08 -1.51
CA GLU A 32 -10.31 -5.68 -0.10
C GLU A 32 -10.45 -4.16 0.05
N LEU A 33 -9.73 -3.37 -0.77
CA LEU A 33 -9.90 -1.91 -0.79
C LEU A 33 -11.33 -1.51 -1.15
N LYS A 34 -11.93 -2.18 -2.14
CA LYS A 34 -13.32 -1.96 -2.55
C LYS A 34 -14.30 -2.30 -1.42
N ALA A 35 -14.12 -3.45 -0.78
CA ALA A 35 -14.97 -3.90 0.31
C ALA A 35 -14.88 -2.97 1.52
N ALA A 36 -13.67 -2.55 1.89
CA ALA A 36 -13.45 -1.60 2.98
C ALA A 36 -14.03 -0.21 2.67
N ARG A 37 -14.00 0.24 1.40
CA ARG A 37 -14.67 1.48 0.97
C ARG A 37 -16.18 1.36 1.13
N ALA A 38 -16.77 0.26 0.65
CA ALA A 38 -18.21 0.01 0.77
C ALA A 38 -18.66 -0.10 2.24
N ALA A 39 -17.84 -0.69 3.10
CA ALA A 39 -18.11 -0.83 4.52
C ALA A 39 -17.88 0.45 5.34
N GLY A 40 -17.32 1.51 4.75
CA GLY A 40 -17.00 2.77 5.44
C GLY A 40 -15.98 2.62 6.57
N THR A 41 -15.23 1.51 6.60
CA THR A 41 -14.30 1.17 7.70
C THR A 41 -13.12 2.14 7.79
N PHE A 42 -12.77 2.79 6.67
CA PHE A 42 -11.72 3.80 6.62
C PHE A 42 -12.04 5.06 7.42
N LYS A 43 -13.32 5.36 7.73
CA LYS A 43 -13.70 6.57 8.50
C LYS A 43 -12.96 6.69 9.84
N ARG A 44 -12.64 5.56 10.48
CA ARG A 44 -11.93 5.51 11.76
C ARG A 44 -10.44 5.79 11.66
N PHE A 45 -9.88 5.68 10.45
CA PHE A 45 -8.46 5.85 10.16
C PHE A 45 -8.16 7.12 9.37
N VAL A 46 -9.21 7.86 8.97
CA VAL A 46 -9.10 9.21 8.43
C VAL A 46 -8.75 10.15 9.57
N VAL A 47 -7.46 10.48 9.69
CA VAL A 47 -6.95 11.45 10.65
C VAL A 47 -6.54 12.70 9.87
N GLY A 48 -7.18 13.85 10.13
CA GLY A 48 -6.85 15.13 9.49
C GLY A 48 -8.06 15.94 9.05
N ARG A 49 -7.79 17.10 8.42
CA ARG A 49 -8.79 18.10 7.99
C ARG A 49 -9.45 17.80 6.62
N SER A 50 -9.09 16.72 5.95
CA SER A 50 -9.59 16.43 4.60
C SER A 50 -10.96 15.75 4.64
N SER A 51 -11.81 16.05 3.66
CA SER A 51 -13.18 15.51 3.61
C SER A 51 -13.21 14.01 3.34
N GLU A 52 -14.26 13.32 3.83
CA GLU A 52 -14.49 11.90 3.58
C GLU A 52 -14.53 11.58 2.07
N ALA A 53 -15.16 12.45 1.28
CA ALA A 53 -15.24 12.32 -0.18
C ALA A 53 -13.83 12.31 -0.81
N THR A 54 -12.95 13.21 -0.36
CA THR A 54 -11.56 13.26 -0.84
C THR A 54 -10.81 11.96 -0.56
N PHE A 55 -11.03 11.34 0.60
CA PHE A 55 -10.44 10.04 0.92
C PHE A 55 -11.04 8.91 0.08
N ALA A 56 -12.38 8.87 -0.05
CA ALA A 56 -13.06 7.85 -0.85
C ALA A 56 -12.58 7.86 -2.31
N ASP A 57 -12.39 9.04 -2.89
CA ASP A 57 -11.86 9.20 -4.25
C ASP A 57 -10.39 8.78 -4.34
N ALA A 58 -9.57 9.12 -3.34
CA ALA A 58 -8.17 8.68 -3.28
C ALA A 58 -8.05 7.15 -3.16
N PHE A 59 -8.92 6.50 -2.38
CA PHE A 59 -8.97 5.03 -2.29
C PHE A 59 -9.51 4.40 -3.57
N GLY A 60 -10.51 5.00 -4.21
CA GLY A 60 -11.01 4.56 -5.52
C GLY A 60 -9.93 4.59 -6.60
N LYS A 61 -9.14 5.67 -6.62
CA LYS A 61 -7.99 5.79 -7.53
C LYS A 61 -6.93 4.71 -7.25
N GLN A 62 -6.62 4.44 -5.98
CA GLN A 62 -5.69 3.36 -5.61
C GLN A 62 -6.21 1.99 -6.05
N GLU A 63 -7.49 1.69 -5.82
CA GLU A 63 -8.11 0.45 -6.29
C GLU A 63 -7.96 0.30 -7.80
N ALA A 64 -8.30 1.33 -8.57
CA ALA A 64 -8.25 1.30 -10.03
C ALA A 64 -6.83 1.02 -10.54
N ILE A 65 -5.82 1.71 -9.97
CA ILE A 65 -4.41 1.50 -10.32
C ILE A 65 -3.98 0.06 -10.04
N ILE A 66 -4.23 -0.43 -8.81
CA ILE A 66 -3.84 -1.78 -8.38
C ILE A 66 -4.52 -2.84 -9.25
N ARG A 67 -5.81 -2.66 -9.55
CA ARG A 67 -6.58 -3.59 -10.39
C ARG A 67 -6.06 -3.61 -11.83
N TYR A 68 -5.66 -2.46 -12.37
CA TYR A 68 -5.09 -2.38 -13.72
C TYR A 68 -3.73 -3.07 -13.78
N LEU A 69 -2.84 -2.78 -12.82
CA LEU A 69 -1.51 -3.41 -12.76
C LEU A 69 -1.57 -4.92 -12.50
N GLY A 70 -2.55 -5.38 -11.71
CA GLY A 70 -2.77 -6.80 -11.46
C GLY A 70 -3.12 -7.62 -12.70
N ARG A 71 -3.47 -6.99 -13.83
CA ARG A 71 -3.66 -7.69 -15.12
C ARG A 71 -2.34 -8.08 -15.79
N PHE A 72 -1.26 -7.34 -15.50
CA PHE A 72 0.06 -7.63 -16.04
C PHE A 72 0.84 -8.58 -15.15
N ASP A 73 0.85 -8.30 -13.85
CA ASP A 73 1.51 -9.13 -12.86
C ASP A 73 0.70 -9.17 -11.56
N PRO A 74 0.00 -10.27 -11.26
CA PRO A 74 -0.77 -10.43 -10.02
C PRO A 74 0.08 -10.29 -8.75
N SER A 75 1.39 -10.58 -8.81
CA SER A 75 2.30 -10.54 -7.66
C SER A 75 2.77 -9.12 -7.32
N GLY A 76 2.77 -8.22 -8.32
CA GLY A 76 3.25 -6.84 -8.24
C GLY A 76 4.77 -6.68 -8.14
N ASP A 77 5.55 -7.75 -8.28
CA ASP A 77 7.00 -7.75 -8.09
C ASP A 77 7.76 -7.46 -9.40
N ASN A 78 7.18 -7.79 -10.57
CA ASN A 78 7.82 -7.77 -11.89
C ASN A 78 7.20 -6.75 -12.87
N LEU A 79 6.64 -5.65 -12.35
CA LEU A 79 6.00 -4.63 -13.17
C LEU A 79 7.04 -3.71 -13.85
N GLN A 80 6.96 -3.64 -15.18
CA GLN A 80 7.83 -2.78 -15.99
C GLN A 80 7.41 -1.31 -15.95
N THR A 81 8.37 -0.40 -16.20
CA THR A 81 8.10 1.05 -16.26
C THR A 81 7.05 1.42 -17.30
N SER A 82 7.04 0.73 -18.46
CA SER A 82 6.02 0.89 -19.51
C SER A 82 4.62 0.62 -18.98
N GLN A 83 4.42 -0.49 -18.28
CA GLN A 83 3.14 -0.88 -17.68
C GLN A 83 2.68 0.11 -16.61
N LYS A 84 3.61 0.65 -15.81
CA LYS A 84 3.30 1.71 -14.83
C LYS A 84 2.88 3.02 -15.51
N GLN A 85 3.51 3.38 -16.63
CA GLN A 85 3.12 4.54 -17.43
C GLN A 85 1.76 4.35 -18.10
N GLU A 86 1.47 3.15 -18.61
CA GLU A 86 0.15 2.80 -19.14
C GLU A 86 -0.93 2.87 -18.07
N ALA A 87 -0.64 2.38 -16.86
CA ALA A 87 -1.56 2.49 -15.71
C ALA A 87 -1.85 3.95 -15.36
N ALA A 88 -0.82 4.81 -15.37
CA ALA A 88 -0.97 6.24 -15.11
C ALA A 88 -1.91 6.90 -16.14
N LYS A 89 -1.73 6.59 -17.43
CA LYS A 89 -2.61 7.07 -18.51
C LYS A 89 -4.03 6.54 -18.36
N ASN A 90 -4.20 5.22 -18.19
CA ASN A 90 -5.51 4.60 -18.10
C ASN A 90 -6.32 5.05 -16.88
N CYS A 91 -5.64 5.33 -15.77
CA CYS A 91 -6.28 5.75 -14.53
C CYS A 91 -6.34 7.28 -14.37
N ASN A 92 -5.96 8.06 -15.40
CA ASN A 92 -5.86 9.53 -15.36
C ASN A 92 -5.14 10.03 -14.10
N CYS A 93 -3.97 9.47 -13.83
CA CYS A 93 -3.16 9.78 -12.66
C CYS A 93 -1.67 9.95 -12.99
N THR A 94 -0.88 10.33 -12.00
CA THR A 94 0.56 10.50 -12.18
C THR A 94 1.31 9.20 -11.90
N ILE A 95 2.53 9.06 -12.44
CA ILE A 95 3.42 7.94 -12.08
C ILE A 95 3.67 7.90 -10.56
N ALA A 96 3.69 9.05 -9.89
CA ALA A 96 3.82 9.11 -8.44
C ALA A 96 2.61 8.48 -7.72
N ASP A 97 1.39 8.64 -8.24
CA ASP A 97 0.20 7.97 -7.72
C ASP A 97 0.31 6.45 -7.90
N VAL A 98 0.85 6.01 -9.04
CA VAL A 98 1.09 4.60 -9.35
C VAL A 98 2.10 3.98 -8.39
N GLU A 99 3.26 4.61 -8.21
CA GLU A 99 4.29 4.13 -7.27
C GLU A 99 3.80 4.17 -5.82
N ASN A 100 2.98 5.15 -5.44
CA ASN A 100 2.38 5.21 -4.10
C ASN A 100 1.38 4.06 -3.87
N ALA A 101 0.54 3.75 -4.85
CA ALA A 101 -0.37 2.62 -4.77
C ALA A 101 0.41 1.29 -4.62
N LEU A 102 1.42 1.08 -5.47
CA LEU A 102 2.26 -0.12 -5.42
C LEU A 102 3.01 -0.23 -4.10
N ALA A 103 3.59 0.86 -3.59
CA ALA A 103 4.28 0.84 -2.31
C ALA A 103 3.35 0.45 -1.14
N LYS A 104 2.09 0.89 -1.16
CA LYS A 104 1.10 0.45 -0.16
C LYS A 104 0.84 -1.05 -0.23
N PHE A 105 0.69 -1.59 -1.44
CA PHE A 105 0.53 -3.03 -1.63
C PHE A 105 1.77 -3.80 -1.17
N THR A 106 2.97 -3.41 -1.63
CA THR A 106 4.23 -4.09 -1.27
C THR A 106 4.47 -4.04 0.23
N TRP A 107 4.24 -2.90 0.88
CA TRP A 107 4.36 -2.79 2.33
C TRP A 107 3.34 -3.68 3.05
N ALA A 108 2.08 -3.72 2.60
CA ALA A 108 1.05 -4.59 3.17
C ALA A 108 1.41 -6.07 3.01
N LYS A 109 1.92 -6.49 1.84
CA LYS A 109 2.40 -7.85 1.57
C LYS A 109 3.55 -8.24 2.51
N GLN A 110 4.53 -7.34 2.70
CA GLN A 110 5.66 -7.58 3.61
C GLN A 110 5.22 -7.60 5.08
N ALA A 111 4.30 -6.72 5.47
CA ALA A 111 3.73 -6.69 6.81
C ALA A 111 2.97 -8.00 7.10
N HIS A 112 2.12 -8.45 6.17
CA HIS A 112 1.41 -9.73 6.27
C HIS A 112 2.39 -10.89 6.44
N LYS A 113 3.44 -10.96 5.61
CA LYS A 113 4.47 -11.99 5.72
C LYS A 113 5.20 -11.99 7.07
N LYS A 114 5.48 -10.82 7.65
CA LYS A 114 6.07 -10.75 8.99
C LYS A 114 5.08 -11.17 10.08
N LEU A 115 3.81 -10.84 9.95
CA LEU A 115 2.77 -11.25 10.91
C LEU A 115 2.59 -12.77 10.93
N GLU A 116 2.56 -13.42 9.77
CA GLU A 116 2.52 -14.88 9.69
C GLU A 116 3.75 -15.53 10.33
N LYS A 117 4.96 -15.01 10.06
CA LYS A 117 6.19 -15.50 10.73
C LYS A 117 6.15 -15.35 12.26
N LEU A 118 5.66 -14.22 12.78
CA LEU A 118 5.53 -14.03 14.23
C LEU A 118 4.54 -15.03 14.84
N LYS A 119 3.46 -15.34 14.12
CA LYS A 119 2.46 -16.32 14.51
C LYS A 119 3.03 -17.74 14.53
N GLU A 120 3.82 -18.10 13.52
CA GLU A 120 4.56 -19.38 13.46
C GLU A 120 5.58 -19.51 14.60
N GLU A 121 6.31 -18.43 14.90
CA GLU A 121 7.31 -18.38 15.98
C GLU A 121 6.69 -18.24 17.39
N GLY A 122 5.36 -18.14 17.51
CA GLY A 122 4.65 -17.95 18.79
C GLY A 122 4.89 -16.60 19.46
N LYS A 123 5.42 -15.61 18.72
CA LYS A 123 5.70 -14.26 19.22
C LYS A 123 4.42 -13.41 19.27
N PRO A 124 4.35 -12.41 20.17
CA PRO A 124 3.17 -11.55 20.27
C PRO A 124 2.95 -10.77 18.98
N ILE A 125 1.73 -10.88 18.44
CA ILE A 125 1.30 -10.15 17.26
C ILE A 125 1.05 -8.67 17.64
N PRO A 126 1.58 -7.70 16.88
CA PRO A 126 1.32 -6.28 17.09
C PRO A 126 -0.18 -5.98 17.19
N LYS A 127 -0.58 -5.21 18.20
CA LYS A 127 -2.01 -4.87 18.44
C LYS A 127 -2.42 -3.56 17.78
N SER A 128 -1.44 -2.76 17.35
CA SER A 128 -1.67 -1.44 16.77
C SER A 128 -0.84 -1.22 15.50
N MET A 129 -1.33 -0.34 14.63
CA MET A 129 -0.59 0.08 13.44
C MET A 129 0.76 0.73 13.80
N ALA A 130 0.84 1.43 14.93
CA ALA A 130 2.07 2.06 15.40
C ALA A 130 3.14 1.02 15.79
N GLU A 131 2.74 -0.06 16.48
CA GLU A 131 3.63 -1.19 16.77
C GLU A 131 4.07 -1.90 15.48
N LEU A 132 3.13 -2.10 14.55
CA LEU A 132 3.43 -2.71 13.26
C LEU A 132 4.43 -1.86 12.45
N GLN A 133 4.29 -0.53 12.44
CA GLN A 133 5.24 0.38 11.80
C GLN A 133 6.62 0.32 12.46
N LYS A 134 6.70 0.25 13.79
CA LYS A 134 7.98 0.07 14.52
C LYS A 134 8.65 -1.25 14.15
N LEU A 135 7.89 -2.34 14.08
CA LEU A 135 8.38 -3.67 13.67
C LEU A 135 8.84 -3.68 12.20
N MET A 136 8.14 -2.94 11.34
CA MET A 136 8.49 -2.82 9.92
C MET A 136 9.67 -1.89 9.67
N GLY A 137 9.96 -0.96 10.57
CA GLY A 137 11.03 0.03 10.43
C GLY A 137 10.81 1.03 9.28
N SER A 138 9.61 1.06 8.70
CA SER A 138 9.28 1.88 7.53
C SER A 138 7.77 2.06 7.40
N THR A 139 7.35 3.11 6.69
CA THR A 139 5.96 3.31 6.30
C THR A 139 5.75 3.10 4.79
N PRO A 140 4.49 2.85 4.34
CA PRO A 140 4.18 2.80 2.91
C PRO A 140 4.62 4.04 2.14
N VAL A 141 4.55 5.22 2.77
CA VAL A 141 4.93 6.49 2.16
C VAL A 141 6.44 6.59 1.97
N ASP A 142 7.23 6.07 2.91
CA ASP A 142 8.69 6.03 2.80
C ASP A 142 9.11 5.11 1.65
N LEU A 143 8.43 3.97 1.51
CA LEU A 143 8.65 3.05 0.40
C LEU A 143 8.29 3.70 -0.95
N ALA A 144 7.15 4.39 -1.03
CA ALA A 144 6.73 5.12 -2.25
C ALA A 144 7.77 6.16 -2.69
N ARG A 145 8.26 6.95 -1.73
CA ARG A 145 9.32 7.95 -1.96
C ARG A 145 10.61 7.31 -2.46
N SER A 146 10.99 6.17 -1.88
CA SER A 146 12.19 5.44 -2.28
C SER A 146 12.08 4.88 -3.70
N ASN A 147 10.91 4.33 -4.08
CA ASN A 147 10.66 3.79 -5.41
C ASN A 147 10.63 4.90 -6.46
N LEU A 148 9.97 6.01 -6.17
CA LEU A 148 9.93 7.16 -7.06
C LEU A 148 11.34 7.72 -7.32
N ALA A 149 12.20 7.77 -6.30
CA ALA A 149 13.61 8.15 -6.48
C ALA A 149 14.35 7.21 -7.43
N LYS A 150 14.19 5.89 -7.26
CA LYS A 150 14.82 4.87 -8.12
C LYS A 150 14.30 4.88 -9.55
N SER A 151 13.06 5.30 -9.78
CA SER A 151 12.44 5.30 -11.11
C SER A 151 13.09 6.26 -12.11
N GLY A 152 13.94 7.20 -11.66
CA GLY A 152 14.54 8.23 -12.52
C GLY A 152 13.54 9.26 -13.06
N GLN A 153 12.26 9.15 -12.73
CA GLN A 153 11.18 10.04 -13.19
C GLN A 153 11.11 11.36 -12.39
N ILE A 154 12.06 11.60 -11.47
CA ILE A 154 12.10 12.82 -10.67
C ILE A 154 12.89 13.88 -11.42
N SER A 155 12.25 15.03 -11.66
CA SER A 155 12.94 16.20 -12.19
C SER A 155 14.16 16.54 -11.33
N ARG A 156 15.32 16.75 -11.97
CA ARG A 156 16.57 17.16 -11.31
C ARG A 156 16.38 18.36 -10.37
N ASN A 157 15.43 19.25 -10.66
CA ASN A 157 15.15 20.44 -9.85
C ASN A 157 14.03 20.26 -8.80
N ALA A 158 13.26 19.16 -8.83
CA ALA A 158 12.23 18.89 -7.83
C ALA A 158 12.83 18.65 -6.44
N LEU A 159 12.02 18.81 -5.38
CA LEU A 159 12.43 18.45 -4.03
C LEU A 159 12.71 16.95 -3.92
N CYS A 160 13.78 16.59 -3.21
CA CYS A 160 14.19 15.21 -3.06
C CYS A 160 13.18 14.45 -2.19
N PRO A 161 12.67 13.30 -2.66
CA PRO A 161 11.63 12.55 -1.95
C PRO A 161 12.14 11.89 -0.66
N CYS A 162 13.46 11.81 -0.43
CA CYS A 162 14.03 11.25 0.80
C CYS A 162 13.85 12.13 2.06
N GLY A 163 13.18 13.28 1.95
CA GLY A 163 12.90 14.16 3.08
C GLY A 163 14.05 15.11 3.45
N SER A 164 15.16 15.11 2.70
CA SER A 164 16.31 15.99 2.95
C SER A 164 16.07 17.48 2.69
N LYS A 165 14.90 17.85 2.15
CA LYS A 165 14.53 19.21 1.68
C LYS A 165 15.46 19.81 0.61
N LYS A 166 16.45 19.05 0.13
CA LYS A 166 17.35 19.46 -0.97
C LYS A 166 16.69 19.18 -2.32
N ARG A 167 17.13 19.86 -3.39
CA ARG A 167 16.75 19.49 -4.76
C ARG A 167 17.29 18.10 -5.10
N TYR A 168 16.58 17.32 -5.92
CA TYR A 168 16.92 15.94 -6.25
C TYR A 168 18.37 15.80 -6.77
N LYS A 169 18.78 16.66 -7.70
CA LYS A 169 20.16 16.72 -8.23
C LYS A 169 21.25 17.04 -7.21
N ARG A 170 20.89 17.51 -6.02
CA ARG A 170 21.80 17.87 -4.92
C ARG A 170 21.72 16.86 -3.75
N CYS A 171 20.99 15.76 -3.93
CA CYS A 171 20.76 14.76 -2.89
C CYS A 171 20.81 13.34 -3.49
N CYS A 172 19.67 12.65 -3.64
CA CYS A 172 19.65 11.26 -4.10
C CYS A 172 19.90 11.09 -5.61
N GLY A 173 19.70 12.14 -6.42
CA GLY A 173 20.03 12.15 -7.85
C GLY A 173 21.37 12.81 -8.12
N LYS A 174 22.32 12.65 -7.19
CA LYS A 174 23.67 13.21 -7.29
C LYS A 174 24.55 12.20 -8.04
N ASP A 175 24.21 12.03 -9.30
CA ASP A 175 25.06 11.47 -10.35
C ASP A 175 25.44 12.62 -11.30
#